data_AF-A0A8T7CLG3-F1
#
_entry.id   AF-A0A8T7CLG3-F1
#
_cell.length_a   1.000
_cell.length_b   1.000
_cell.length_c   1.000
_cell.angle_alpha   90.00
_cell.angle_beta   90.00
_cell.angle_gamma   90.00
#
_symmetry.space_group_name_H-M   'P 1'
#
loop_
_entity.id
_entity.type
_entity.pdbx_description
1 polymer ?
#
loop_
_entity_poly.entity_id
_entity_poly.type
_entity_poly.pdbx_seq_one_letter_code
_entity_poly.pdbx_strand_id
1 'polypeptide(L)' 'MSTVYLNGEYLPEEEAKVSALDRGFVFADGVYEVIPAYGGRLLRLEQHL' A
#
# COMPACT_ATOMS: atom_id res chain seq x y z
N MET A 1 -16.05 -1.84 2.84
CA MET A 1 -15.05 -1.04 3.57
C MET A 1 -13.71 -1.74 3.37
N SER A 2 -12.76 -1.06 2.73
CA SER A 2 -11.42 -1.60 2.54
C SER A 2 -10.58 -1.35 3.80
N THR A 3 -9.59 -2.20 4.04
CA THR A 3 -8.64 -2.05 5.15
C THR A 3 -7.27 -1.72 4.56
N VAL A 4 -6.59 -0.72 5.11
CA VAL A 4 -5.24 -0.31 4.70
C VAL A 4 -4.25 -0.67 5.80
N TYR A 5 -3.12 -1.26 5.41
CA TYR A 5 -1.97 -1.42 6.29
C TYR A 5 -1.05 -0.21 6.14
N LEU A 6 -0.80 0.52 7.22
CA LEU A 6 0.05 1.71 7.23
C LEU A 6 0.94 1.69 8.48
N ASN A 7 2.26 1.62 8.27
CA ASN A 7 3.28 1.72 9.32
C ASN A 7 3.10 0.78 10.53
N GLY A 8 2.61 -0.45 10.32
CA GLY A 8 2.41 -1.44 11.38
C GLY A 8 0.96 -1.59 11.86
N GLU A 9 0.06 -0.72 11.41
CA GLU A 9 -1.34 -0.69 11.84
C GLU A 9 -2.29 -1.01 10.68
N TYR A 10 -3.40 -1.67 11.02
CA TYR A 10 -4.52 -1.88 10.10
C TYR A 10 -5.62 -0.85 10.40
N LEU A 11 -5.96 -0.03 9.41
CA LEU A 11 -6.90 1.08 9.54
C LEU A 11 -8.06 0.95 8.53
N PRO A 12 -9.24 1.50 8.82
CA PRO A 12 -10.23 1.80 7.79
C PRO A 12 -9.62 2.70 6.71
N GLU A 13 -9.98 2.48 5.44
CA GLU A 13 -9.47 3.26 4.30
C GLU A 13 -9.66 4.78 4.49
N GLU A 14 -10.80 5.19 5.04
CA GLU A 14 -11.12 6.59 5.33
C GLU A 14 -10.22 7.25 6.38
N GLU A 15 -9.52 6.47 7.21
CA GLU A 15 -8.60 6.96 8.23
C GLU A 15 -7.12 6.92 7.80
N ALA A 16 -6.81 6.17 6.73
CA ALA A 16 -5.45 6.02 6.23
C ALA A 16 -4.95 7.33 5.60
N LYS A 17 -3.96 7.96 6.25
CA LYS A 17 -3.40 9.26 5.84
C LYS A 17 -1.89 9.29 6.01
N VAL A 18 -1.22 9.96 5.07
CA VAL A 18 0.20 10.31 5.17
C VAL A 18 0.35 11.82 5.44
N SER A 19 1.52 12.24 5.88
CA SER A 19 1.81 13.67 6.05
C SER A 19 1.77 14.38 4.70
N ALA A 20 1.19 15.58 4.64
CA ALA A 20 1.29 16.43 3.46
C ALA A 20 2.73 16.89 3.15
N LEU A 21 3.65 16.72 4.11
CA LEU A 21 5.09 16.99 3.96
C LEU A 21 5.91 15.72 3.67
N ASP A 22 5.27 14.56 3.50
CA ASP A 22 5.96 13.33 3.12
C ASP A 22 6.65 13.51 1.76
N ARG A 23 7.91 13.10 1.64
CA ARG A 23 8.66 13.22 0.38
C ARG A 23 8.05 12.38 -0.74
N GLY A 24 7.48 11.22 -0.41
CA GLY A 24 6.74 10.38 -1.36
C GLY A 24 5.52 11.10 -1.92
N PHE A 25 4.87 11.95 -1.11
CA PHE A 25 3.76 12.79 -1.57
C PHE A 25 4.24 14.02 -2.35
N VAL A 26 5.19 14.78 -1.80
CA VAL A 26 5.62 16.08 -2.35
C VAL A 26 6.48 15.93 -3.61
N PHE A 27 7.34 14.92 -3.66
CA PHE A 27 8.35 14.76 -4.70
C PHE A 27 8.21 13.47 -5.51
N ALA A 28 7.16 12.67 -5.26
CA ALA A 28 7.04 11.31 -5.80
C ALA A 28 8.27 10.44 -5.46
N ASP A 29 8.92 10.72 -4.34
CA ASP A 29 10.11 10.01 -3.86
C ASP A 29 9.69 8.71 -3.15
N GLY A 30 9.25 7.73 -3.93
CA GLY A 30 8.76 6.46 -3.45
C GLY A 30 8.64 5.42 -4.57
N VAL A 31 8.45 4.17 -4.17
CA VAL A 31 8.16 3.05 -5.07
C VAL A 31 6.79 2.47 -4.74
N TYR A 32 6.10 1.93 -5.74
CA TYR A 32 4.83 1.24 -5.56
C TYR A 32 4.85 -0.05 -6.37
N GLU A 33 4.02 -1.02 -5.95
CA GLU A 33 3.86 -2.28 -6.65
C GLU A 33 2.42 -2.78 -6.52
N VAL A 34 1.97 -3.61 -7.46
CA VAL A 34 0.60 -4.17 -7.46
C VAL A 34 0.65 -5.67 -7.72
N ILE A 35 0.10 -6.45 -6.79
CA ILE A 35 0.06 -7.92 -6.88
C ILE A 35 -1.40 -8.39 -6.99
N PRO A 36 -1.83 -8.93 -8.15
CA PRO A 36 -3.16 -9.49 -8.30
C PRO A 36 -3.40 -10.69 -7.38
N ALA A 37 -4.62 -10.81 -6.85
CA ALA A 37 -5.06 -11.96 -6.06
C ALA A 37 -6.22 -12.69 -6.75
N TYR A 38 -6.07 -13.99 -6.97
CA TYR A 38 -7.12 -14.85 -7.53
C TYR A 38 -7.32 -16.07 -6.63
N GLY A 39 -8.56 -16.33 -6.20
CA GLY A 39 -8.87 -17.49 -5.35
C GLY A 39 -8.05 -17.56 -4.06
N GLY A 40 -7.70 -16.40 -3.47
CA GLY A 40 -6.89 -16.31 -2.26
C GLY A 40 -5.38 -16.54 -2.46
N ARG A 41 -4.90 -16.56 -3.71
CA ARG A 41 -3.46 -16.69 -4.04
C ARG A 41 -2.94 -15.44 -4.73
N LEU A 42 -1.76 -14.99 -4.31
CA LEU A 42 -1.04 -13.87 -4.91
C LEU A 42 -0.33 -14.35 -6.19
N LEU A 43 -0.52 -13.63 -7.30
CA LEU A 43 0.13 -13.93 -8.57
C LEU A 43 1.61 -13.51 -8.52
N ARG A 44 2.53 -14.47 -8.68
CA ARG A 44 3.98 -14.21 -8.85
C ARG A 44 4.61 -13.36 -7.73
N LEU A 45 4.22 -13.60 -6.48
CA LEU A 45 4.68 -12.83 -5.32
C LEU A 45 6.20 -12.59 -5.29
N GLU A 46 7.01 -13.64 -5.52
CA GLU A 46 8.48 -13.55 -5.48
C GLU A 46 9.08 -12.67 -6.59
N GLN A 47 8.36 -12.41 -7.68
CA GLN A 47 8.85 -11.56 -8.76
C GLN A 47 8.46 -10.08 -8.55
N HIS A 48 7.47 -9.80 -7.70
CA HIS A 48 7.07 -8.44 -7.34
C HIS A 48 7.85 -7.91 -6.13
N LEU A 49 8.33 -8.79 -5.25
CA LEU A 49 9.15 -8.44 -4.07
C LEU A 49 10.64 -8.43 -4.40
#